data_AF-A0A961GML6-F1
#
_entry.id   AF-A0A961GML6-F1
#
_cell.length_a   1.000
_cell.length_b   1.000
_cell.length_c   1.000
_cell.angle_alpha   90.00
_cell.angle_beta   90.00
_cell.angle_gamma   90.00
#
_symmetry.space_group_name_H-M   'P 1'
#
loop_
_entity.id
_entity.type
_entity.pdbx_description
1 polymer ?
#
loop_
_entity_poly.entity_id
_entity_poly.type
_entity_poly.pdbx_seq_one_letter_code
_entity_poly.pdbx_strand_id
1 'polypeptide(L)'
;MSPVSEILSRRTLVSAEAPASLTLADLQPGQRATVSCYDGGIEPCTSRRLFDLGLVPGTEVVMVRRAPLGDPAIFRVGDYEIALRRDQSAGIHVEAAR
;
A
#
# COMPACT_ATOMS: atom_id res chain seq x y z
N MET A 1 -2.76 -33.16 34.92
CA MET A 1 -3.70 -32.05 34.65
C MET A 1 -2.95 -31.03 33.81
N SER A 2 -3.44 -30.79 32.59
CA SER A 2 -2.67 -30.35 31.41
C SER A 2 -2.02 -28.96 31.50
N PRO A 3 -0.81 -28.80 30.92
CA PRO A 3 -0.12 -27.53 30.71
C PRO A 3 -0.10 -27.12 29.22
N VAL A 4 -1.17 -26.55 28.62
CA VAL A 4 -1.15 -26.19 27.17
C VAL A 4 -2.13 -25.07 26.74
N SER A 5 -2.35 -23.99 27.50
CA SER A 5 -3.29 -22.92 27.07
C SER A 5 -2.65 -21.61 26.58
N GLU A 6 -1.32 -21.47 26.63
CA GLU A 6 -0.65 -20.17 26.41
C GLU A 6 -0.05 -19.99 25.00
N ILE A 7 -0.17 -20.98 24.11
CA ILE A 7 0.55 -21.03 22.82
C ILE A 7 -0.34 -20.66 21.61
N LEU A 8 -1.63 -20.33 21.81
CA LEU A 8 -2.60 -20.11 20.73
C LEU A 8 -3.05 -18.65 20.52
N SER A 9 -2.13 -17.69 20.55
CA SER A 9 -2.37 -16.35 19.96
C SER A 9 -1.88 -16.21 18.52
N ARG A 10 -1.77 -17.33 17.79
CA ARG A 10 -2.04 -17.38 16.35
C ARG A 10 -3.53 -17.12 16.13
N ARG A 11 -3.94 -15.86 15.94
CA ARG A 11 -5.15 -15.42 15.20
C ARG A 11 -5.33 -13.92 15.41
N THR A 12 -4.55 -13.11 14.71
CA THR A 12 -5.09 -11.82 14.29
C THR A 12 -5.80 -12.08 12.97
N LEU A 13 -7.11 -11.95 13.05
CA LEU A 13 -8.09 -12.27 12.03
C LEU A 13 -7.79 -11.46 10.76
N VAL A 14 -7.42 -12.17 9.69
CA VAL A 14 -7.65 -11.70 8.33
C VAL A 14 -9.16 -11.61 8.17
N SER A 15 -9.68 -10.38 8.23
CA SER A 15 -11.07 -10.07 7.96
C SER A 15 -11.30 -10.27 6.47
N ALA A 16 -12.08 -11.29 6.12
CA ALA A 16 -12.48 -11.60 4.76
C ALA A 16 -13.82 -10.94 4.46
N GLU A 17 -13.87 -10.00 3.51
CA GLU A 17 -15.03 -9.77 2.61
C GLU A 17 -14.60 -8.89 1.42
N ALA A 18 -14.82 -9.38 0.18
CA ALA A 18 -14.26 -8.91 -1.11
C ALA A 18 -12.73 -9.13 -1.21
N PRO A 19 -12.07 -9.23 -2.41
CA PRO A 19 -10.61 -9.29 -2.40
C PRO A 19 -10.17 -7.99 -1.74
N ALA A 20 -9.61 -8.08 -0.54
CA ALA A 20 -9.09 -6.94 0.18
C ALA A 20 -7.83 -6.50 -0.56
N SER A 21 -8.04 -5.78 -1.65
CA SER A 21 -7.03 -5.29 -2.55
C SER A 21 -6.21 -4.26 -1.80
N LEU A 22 -5.12 -4.71 -1.18
CA LEU A 22 -4.17 -3.87 -0.45
C LEU A 22 -3.85 -2.63 -1.28
N THR A 23 -3.87 -1.45 -0.68
CA THR A 23 -3.56 -0.21 -1.39
C THR A 23 -2.24 0.38 -0.92
N LEU A 24 -1.71 1.37 -1.64
CA LEU A 24 -0.54 2.11 -1.16
C LEU A 24 -0.81 2.81 0.19
N ALA A 25 -2.06 3.24 0.44
CA ALA A 25 -2.43 3.87 1.69
C ALA A 25 -2.34 2.93 2.91
N ASP A 26 -2.39 1.61 2.68
CA ASP A 26 -2.35 0.59 3.74
C ASP A 26 -0.91 0.22 4.14
N LEU A 27 0.09 0.59 3.34
CA LEU A 27 1.49 0.25 3.60
C LEU A 27 2.05 0.98 4.82
N GLN A 28 2.80 0.24 5.62
CA GLN A 28 3.55 0.77 6.76
C GLN A 28 4.97 1.17 6.34
N PRO A 29 5.59 2.18 6.99
CA PRO A 29 6.97 2.56 6.71
C PRO A 29 7.92 1.35 6.72
N GLY A 30 8.72 1.20 5.66
CA GLY A 30 9.62 0.08 5.43
C GLY A 30 9.01 -1.08 4.63
N GLN A 31 7.69 -1.14 4.44
CA GLN A 31 7.06 -2.19 3.63
C GLN A 31 7.25 -1.94 2.14
N ARG A 32 7.41 -3.05 1.42
CA ARG A 32 7.53 -3.10 -0.04
C ARG A 32 6.29 -3.74 -0.64
N ALA A 33 5.86 -3.22 -1.77
CA ALA A 33 4.76 -3.76 -2.54
C ALA A 33 5.00 -3.54 -4.03
N THR A 34 4.23 -4.23 -4.85
CA THR A 34 4.25 -4.08 -6.30
C THR A 34 2.91 -3.54 -6.75
N VAL A 35 2.91 -2.47 -7.55
CA VAL A 35 1.68 -1.91 -8.11
C VAL A 35 0.97 -2.95 -8.98
N SER A 36 -0.31 -3.19 -8.73
CA SER A 36 -1.12 -4.15 -9.48
C SER A 36 -2.08 -3.44 -10.44
N CYS A 37 -2.86 -2.48 -9.93
CA CYS A 37 -3.78 -1.70 -10.76
C CYS A 37 -4.15 -0.36 -10.11
N TYR A 38 -4.78 0.50 -10.92
CA TYR A 38 -5.39 1.75 -10.50
C TYR A 38 -6.89 1.56 -10.42
N ASP A 39 -7.52 2.12 -9.40
CA ASP A 39 -8.97 2.21 -9.33
C ASP A 39 -9.49 3.44 -10.09
N GLY A 40 -10.83 3.53 -10.19
CA GLY A 40 -11.52 4.69 -10.76
C GLY A 40 -11.75 5.84 -9.78
N GLY A 41 -11.21 5.77 -8.56
CA GLY A 41 -11.35 6.79 -7.51
C GLY A 41 -10.38 7.96 -7.70
N ILE A 42 -9.36 7.80 -8.54
CA ILE A 42 -8.38 8.84 -8.86
C ILE A 42 -8.83 9.65 -10.08
N GLU A 43 -8.76 10.97 -9.97
CA GLU A 43 -9.01 11.88 -11.08
C GLU A 43 -8.21 11.47 -12.34
N PRO A 44 -8.82 11.40 -13.54
CA PRO A 44 -8.19 10.89 -14.75
C PRO A 44 -6.87 11.58 -15.13
N CYS A 45 -6.78 12.90 -14.89
CA CYS A 45 -5.58 13.67 -15.13
C CYS A 45 -4.43 13.28 -14.18
N THR A 46 -4.78 12.92 -12.94
CA THR A 46 -3.84 12.51 -11.90
C THR A 46 -3.33 11.10 -12.16
N SER A 47 -4.22 10.15 -12.47
CA SER A 47 -3.83 8.77 -12.79
C SER A 47 -2.91 8.72 -14.01
N ARG A 48 -3.22 9.50 -15.06
CA ARG A 48 -2.34 9.69 -16.23
C ARG A 48 -0.95 10.17 -15.83
N ARG A 49 -0.86 11.23 -15.01
CA ARG A 49 0.41 11.77 -14.56
C ARG A 49 1.21 10.78 -13.72
N LEU A 50 0.57 10.02 -12.84
CA LEU A 50 1.22 8.99 -12.03
C LEU A 50 1.78 7.86 -12.90
N PHE A 51 1.03 7.49 -13.94
CA PHE A 51 1.47 6.54 -14.95
C PHE A 51 2.70 7.06 -15.71
N ASP A 52 2.66 8.32 -16.17
CA ASP A 52 3.78 8.96 -16.87
C ASP A 52 5.04 9.11 -15.99
N LEU A 53 4.87 9.20 -14.66
CA LEU A 53 5.98 9.20 -13.70
C LEU A 53 6.59 7.81 -13.48
N GLY A 54 5.91 6.73 -13.87
CA GLY A 54 6.41 5.36 -13.73
C GLY A 54 5.83 4.58 -12.56
N LEU A 55 4.81 5.11 -11.86
CA LEU A 55 3.93 4.22 -11.12
C LEU A 55 3.03 3.51 -12.14
N VAL A 56 3.43 2.31 -12.53
CA VAL A 56 2.68 1.47 -13.47
C VAL A 56 2.58 0.07 -12.86
N PRO A 57 1.61 -0.75 -13.28
CA PRO A 57 1.55 -2.14 -12.86
C PRO A 57 2.89 -2.87 -13.07
N GLY A 58 3.34 -3.58 -12.04
CA GLY A 58 4.65 -4.25 -12.01
C GLY A 58 5.78 -3.42 -11.37
N THR A 59 5.56 -2.14 -11.07
CA THR A 59 6.57 -1.31 -10.39
C THR A 59 6.64 -1.63 -8.89
N GLU A 60 7.84 -1.91 -8.39
CA GLU A 60 8.10 -2.03 -6.94
C GLU A 60 8.12 -0.64 -6.28
N VAL A 61 7.42 -0.54 -5.17
CA VAL A 61 7.26 0.68 -4.40
C VAL A 61 7.47 0.40 -2.91
N VAL A 62 8.14 1.32 -2.24
CA VAL A 62 8.47 1.20 -0.80
C VAL A 62 7.87 2.36 -0.05
N MET A 63 7.11 2.09 0.99
CA MET A 63 6.63 3.12 1.89
C MET A 63 7.81 3.67 2.71
N VAL A 64 8.22 4.91 2.49
CA VAL A 64 9.36 5.51 3.20
C VAL A 64 8.89 6.02 4.56
N ARG A 65 7.89 6.91 4.56
CA ARG A 65 7.36 7.54 5.78
C ARG A 65 6.01 8.20 5.52
N ARG A 66 5.27 8.50 6.59
CA ARG A 66 4.09 9.37 6.54
C ARG A 66 4.44 10.74 7.07
N ALA A 67 3.76 11.78 6.58
CA ALA A 67 3.82 13.09 7.21
C ALA A 67 3.38 13.01 8.68
N PRO A 68 3.85 13.91 9.56
CA PRO A 68 3.49 13.90 10.98
C PRO A 68 1.98 13.98 11.24
N LEU A 69 1.24 14.65 10.35
CA LEU A 69 -0.21 14.81 10.40
C LEU A 69 -0.97 13.69 9.66
N GLY A 70 -0.27 12.68 9.15
CA GLY A 70 -0.85 11.50 8.49
C GLY A 70 -1.00 11.60 6.97
N ASP A 71 -0.95 12.80 6.39
CA ASP A 71 -1.02 13.04 4.94
C ASP A 71 -0.08 14.19 4.53
N PRO A 72 0.67 14.10 3.40
CA PRO A 72 0.79 12.97 2.47
C PRO A 72 1.74 11.86 2.94
N ALA A 73 1.71 10.71 2.27
CA ALA A 73 2.65 9.61 2.44
C ALA A 73 3.77 9.68 1.38
N ILE A 74 5.00 9.33 1.77
CA ILE A 74 6.15 9.31 0.88
C ILE A 74 6.47 7.87 0.49
N PHE A 75 6.52 7.62 -0.81
CA PHE A 75 6.83 6.33 -1.41
C PHE A 75 8.09 6.45 -2.25
N ARG A 76 8.95 5.44 -2.20
CA ARG A 76 10.10 5.29 -3.10
C ARG A 76 9.70 4.42 -4.28
N VAL A 77 9.90 4.93 -5.49
CA VAL A 77 9.61 4.27 -6.75
C VAL A 77 10.92 4.22 -7.53
N GLY A 78 11.55 3.05 -7.60
CA GLY A 78 12.92 2.94 -8.11
C GLY A 78 13.91 3.83 -7.34
N ASP A 79 14.50 4.80 -8.04
CA ASP A 79 15.54 5.71 -7.52
C ASP A 79 15.02 7.08 -7.06
N TYR A 80 13.70 7.31 -7.10
CA TYR A 80 13.11 8.58 -6.67
C TYR A 80 12.01 8.39 -5.61
N GLU A 81 11.72 9.47 -4.89
CA GLU A 81 10.64 9.53 -3.91
C GLU A 81 9.50 10.40 -4.43
N ILE A 82 8.27 9.98 -4.18
CA ILE A 82 7.05 10.70 -4.51
C ILE A 82 6.17 10.82 -3.29
N ALA A 83 5.64 12.03 -3.06
CA ALA A 83 4.62 12.25 -2.05
C ALA A 83 3.24 12.09 -2.69
N LEU A 84 2.47 11.12 -2.20
CA LEU A 84 1.10 10.89 -2.62
C LEU A 84 0.16 11.25 -1.48
N ARG A 85 -0.89 11.99 -1.82
CA ARG A 85 -2.00 12.24 -0.90
C ARG A 85 -2.79 10.95 -0.66
N ARG A 86 -3.52 10.89 0.44
CA ARG A 86 -4.30 9.73 0.83
C ARG A 86 -5.29 9.30 -0.25
N ASP A 87 -5.99 10.24 -0.88
CA ASP A 87 -6.91 9.99 -2.00
C ASP A 87 -6.22 9.31 -3.19
N GLN A 88 -5.01 9.76 -3.54
CA GLN A 88 -4.22 9.16 -4.63
C GLN A 88 -3.72 7.77 -4.26
N SER A 89 -3.16 7.60 -3.06
CA SER A 89 -2.61 6.32 -2.61
C SER A 89 -3.67 5.25 -2.31
N ALA A 90 -4.89 5.66 -1.93
CA ALA A 90 -6.01 4.76 -1.70
C ALA A 90 -6.53 4.15 -3.01
N GLY A 91 -6.36 4.85 -4.14
CA GLY A 91 -6.77 4.35 -5.44
C GLY A 91 -5.73 3.54 -6.21
N ILE A 92 -4.60 3.22 -5.57
CA ILE A 92 -3.54 2.40 -6.17
C ILE A 92 -3.48 1.09 -5.43
N HIS A 93 -3.88 0.02 -6.10
CA HIS A 93 -3.80 -1.33 -5.57
C HIS A 93 -2.40 -1.89 -5.76
N VAL A 94 -1.98 -2.67 -4.77
CA VAL A 94 -0.67 -3.27 -4.70
C VAL A 94 -0.73 -4.71 -4.18
N GLU A 95 0.30 -5.47 -4.49
CA GLU A 95 0.56 -6.79 -3.92
C GLU A 95 1.78 -6.71 -3.03
N ALA A 96 1.70 -7.25 -1.80
CA ALA A 96 2.83 -7.23 -0.89
C ALA A 96 4.01 -8.02 -1.48
N ALA A 97 5.17 -7.36 -1.60
CA ALA A 97 6.40 -8.02 -2.02
C ALA A 97 6.94 -8.84 -0.82
N ARG A 98 7.32 -10.09 -1.09
CA ARG A 98 7.76 -11.05 -0.07
C ARG A 98 9.20 -10.83 0.37
#